data_AF-A0A9E1IKG0-F1
#
_entry.id   AF-A0A9E1IKG0-F1
#
_cell.length_a   1.000
_cell.length_b   1.000
_cell.length_c   1.000
_cell.angle_alpha   90.00
_cell.angle_beta   90.00
_cell.angle_gamma   90.00
#
_symmetry.space_group_name_H-M   'P 1'
#
loop_
_entity.id
_entity.type
_entity.pdbx_description
1 polymer ?
#
loop_
_entity_poly.entity_id
_entity_poly.type
_entity_poly.pdbx_seq_one_letter_code
_entity_poly.pdbx_strand_id
1 'polypeptide(L)'
;HNFGDVLDPFEVVDGWFVLELVGFQVLPAPTLDEGTKRQVWDTIERLGLNGANFRSSRERDFNNYEKGVPFAVLIEESPFVAKELARQGRRLEKTHHTPR
;
A
#
# COMPACT_ATOMS: atom_id res chain seq x y z
N HIS A 1 23.11 -0.97 15.37
CA HIS A 1 22.61 -0.93 13.98
C HIS A 1 22.43 0.53 13.57
N ASN A 2 23.03 0.94 12.45
CA ASN A 2 22.91 2.29 11.88
C ASN A 2 21.81 2.24 10.80
N PHE A 3 20.80 3.10 10.90
CA PHE A 3 19.66 3.20 9.97
C PHE A 3 19.67 4.53 9.19
N GLY A 4 20.81 5.21 9.10
CA GLY A 4 20.92 6.50 8.41
C GLY A 4 20.64 6.45 6.89
N ASP A 5 20.46 5.25 6.33
CA ASP A 5 20.07 4.98 4.96
C ASP A 5 18.54 4.78 4.77
N VAL A 6 17.78 4.70 5.86
CA VAL A 6 16.32 4.65 5.84
C VAL A 6 15.76 6.07 5.76
N LEU A 7 14.80 6.29 4.87
CA LEU A 7 14.07 7.56 4.80
C LEU A 7 13.41 7.88 6.13
N ASP A 8 13.59 9.12 6.58
CA ASP A 8 12.89 9.63 7.75
C ASP A 8 11.38 9.66 7.46
N PRO A 9 10.52 9.03 8.29
CA PRO A 9 9.07 9.07 8.10
C PRO A 9 8.48 10.49 8.09
N PHE A 10 9.16 11.50 8.65
CA PHE A 10 8.74 12.90 8.59
C PHE A 10 9.10 13.59 7.25
N GLU A 11 10.01 13.00 6.47
CA GLU A 11 10.38 13.47 5.13
C GLU A 11 9.65 12.73 4.01
N VAL A 12 9.13 11.53 4.29
CA VAL A 12 8.34 10.75 3.33
C VAL A 12 7.06 11.49 2.96
N VAL A 13 6.86 11.69 1.64
CA VAL A 13 5.67 12.33 1.10
C VAL A 13 4.69 11.29 0.56
N ASP A 14 3.41 11.64 0.61
CA ASP A 14 2.32 10.89 0.00
C ASP A 14 2.61 10.52 -1.46
N GLY A 15 2.47 9.23 -1.75
CA GLY A 15 2.67 8.70 -3.10
C GLY A 15 4.11 8.30 -3.42
N TRP A 16 5.06 8.37 -2.49
CA TRP A 16 6.41 7.83 -2.72
C TRP A 16 6.44 6.30 -2.75
N PHE A 17 5.67 5.68 -1.86
CA PHE A 17 5.50 4.24 -1.75
C PHE A 17 4.15 3.86 -2.36
N VAL A 18 4.15 2.92 -3.31
CA VAL A 18 2.95 2.44 -3.99
C VAL A 18 2.80 0.93 -3.83
N LEU A 19 1.56 0.46 -3.80
CA LEU A 19 1.24 -0.97 -3.71
C LEU A 19 0.98 -1.54 -5.10
N GLU A 20 1.75 -2.56 -5.46
CA GLU A 20 1.52 -3.43 -6.61
C GLU A 20 0.60 -4.58 -6.16
N LEU A 21 -0.55 -4.76 -6.83
CA LEU A 21 -1.64 -5.63 -6.35
C LEU A 21 -1.53 -7.11 -6.77
N VAL A 22 -0.66 -7.47 -7.71
CA VAL A 22 -0.46 -8.88 -8.12
C VAL A 22 0.37 -9.62 -7.09
N GLY A 23 1.47 -9.02 -6.65
CA GLY A 23 2.40 -9.56 -5.68
C GLY A 23 2.28 -8.96 -4.29
N PHE A 24 1.45 -7.93 -4.10
CA PHE A 24 1.31 -7.17 -2.84
C PHE A 24 2.61 -6.55 -2.34
N GLN A 25 3.44 -6.13 -3.30
CA GLN A 25 4.72 -5.50 -3.05
C GLN A 25 4.59 -3.98 -2.94
N VAL A 26 5.36 -3.40 -2.03
CA VAL A 26 5.62 -1.96 -2.00
C VAL A 26 6.75 -1.67 -2.97
N LEU A 27 6.54 -0.68 -3.83
CA LEU A 27 7.50 -0.22 -4.82
C LEU A 27 7.65 1.31 -4.72
N PRO A 28 8.78 1.89 -5.18
CA PRO A 28 8.86 3.31 -5.44
C PRO A 28 7.86 3.73 -6.51
N ALA A 29 7.23 4.90 -6.35
CA ALA A 29 6.37 5.43 -7.39
C ALA A 29 7.15 5.68 -8.69
N PRO A 30 6.57 5.31 -9.86
CA PRO A 30 7.26 5.42 -11.14
C PRO A 30 7.57 6.86 -11.55
N THR A 31 6.83 7.82 -11.00
CA THR A 31 6.94 9.26 -11.29
C THR A 31 8.03 9.97 -10.51
N LEU A 32 8.67 9.31 -9.53
CA LEU A 32 9.78 9.88 -8.77
C LEU A 32 11.04 10.00 -9.65
N ASP A 33 11.93 10.94 -9.31
CA ASP A 33 13.27 10.97 -9.88
C ASP A 33 14.11 9.78 -9.39
N GLU A 34 15.19 9.48 -10.11
CA GLU A 34 16.01 8.30 -9.84
C GLU A 34 16.68 8.32 -8.46
N GLY A 35 16.98 9.50 -7.91
CA GLY A 35 17.56 9.64 -6.58
C GLY A 35 16.55 9.23 -5.51
N THR A 36 15.35 9.81 -5.54
CA THR A 36 14.30 9.45 -4.59
C THR A 36 13.82 8.01 -4.77
N LYS A 37 13.73 7.50 -6.01
CA LYS A 37 13.45 6.07 -6.25
C LYS A 37 14.44 5.16 -5.54
N ARG A 38 15.74 5.49 -5.59
CA ARG A 38 16.80 4.73 -4.92
C ARG A 38 16.58 4.72 -3.42
N GLN A 39 16.35 5.88 -2.80
CA GLN A 39 16.13 6.00 -1.36
C GLN A 39 14.89 5.22 -0.89
N VAL A 40 13.79 5.31 -1.65
CA VAL A 40 12.58 4.54 -1.36
C VAL A 40 12.85 3.04 -1.48
N TRP A 41 13.57 2.61 -2.53
CA TRP A 41 13.95 1.21 -2.71
C TRP A 41 14.83 0.69 -1.57
N ASP A 42 15.87 1.43 -1.21
CA ASP A 42 16.78 1.06 -0.12
C ASP A 42 16.03 0.98 1.21
N THR A 43 15.08 1.88 1.45
CA THR A 43 14.18 1.83 2.62
C THR A 43 13.30 0.56 2.62
N ILE A 44 12.70 0.21 1.48
CA ILE A 44 11.88 -1.00 1.32
C ILE A 44 12.68 -2.26 1.67
N GLU A 45 13.90 -2.36 1.13
CA GLU A 45 14.79 -3.50 1.35
C GLU A 45 15.29 -3.54 2.81
N ARG A 46 15.73 -2.40 3.34
CA ARG A 46 16.27 -2.29 4.70
C ARG A 46 15.27 -2.64 5.78
N LEU A 47 14.02 -2.21 5.62
CA LEU A 47 12.92 -2.50 6.54
C LEU A 47 12.23 -3.83 6.22
N GLY A 48 12.57 -4.48 5.10
CA GLY A 48 11.94 -5.72 4.67
C GLY A 48 10.45 -5.57 4.41
N LEU A 49 10.00 -4.43 3.88
CA LEU A 49 8.57 -4.13 3.67
C LEU A 49 7.89 -5.11 2.70
N ASN A 50 8.68 -5.87 1.94
CA ASN A 50 8.23 -6.93 1.02
C ASN A 50 8.47 -8.35 1.56
N GLY A 51 8.78 -8.49 2.86
CA GLY A 51 8.83 -9.79 3.52
C GLY A 51 7.49 -10.54 3.41
N ALA A 52 7.55 -11.87 3.40
CA ALA A 52 6.39 -12.75 3.17
C ALA A 52 5.20 -12.40 4.07
N ASN A 53 5.43 -12.14 5.36
CA ASN A 53 4.38 -11.80 6.32
C ASN A 53 3.63 -10.51 5.94
N PHE A 54 4.34 -9.48 5.46
CA PHE A 54 3.73 -8.22 5.04
C PHE A 54 2.92 -8.39 3.76
N ARG A 55 3.47 -9.12 2.78
CA ARG A 55 2.78 -9.41 1.52
C ARG A 55 1.49 -10.19 1.75
N SER A 56 1.55 -11.27 2.53
CA SER A 56 0.39 -12.08 2.88
C SER A 56 -0.65 -11.32 3.70
N SER A 57 -0.23 -10.40 4.56
CA SER A 57 -1.18 -9.55 5.33
C SER A 57 -1.92 -8.59 4.41
N ARG A 58 -1.22 -7.88 3.51
CA ARG A 58 -1.84 -6.99 2.52
C ARG A 58 -2.78 -7.74 1.57
N GLU A 59 -2.37 -8.92 1.11
CA GLU A 59 -3.19 -9.80 0.29
C GLU A 59 -4.48 -10.20 1.01
N ARG A 60 -4.37 -10.62 2.28
CA ARG A 60 -5.54 -10.98 3.09
C ARG A 60 -6.47 -9.79 3.27
N ASP A 61 -5.96 -8.61 3.55
CA ASP A 61 -6.77 -7.41 3.78
C ASP A 61 -7.51 -7.00 2.49
N PHE A 62 -6.82 -7.03 1.35
CA PHE A 62 -7.43 -6.84 0.03
C PHE A 62 -8.53 -7.88 -0.25
N ASN A 63 -8.23 -9.16 -0.04
CA ASN A 63 -9.19 -10.24 -0.28
C ASN A 63 -10.41 -10.16 0.64
N ASN A 64 -10.24 -9.74 1.89
CA ASN A 64 -11.34 -9.50 2.81
C ASN A 64 -12.23 -8.35 2.34
N TYR A 65 -11.62 -7.28 1.85
CA TYR A 65 -12.33 -6.16 1.25
C TYR A 65 -13.14 -6.58 0.01
N GLU A 66 -12.52 -7.33 -0.92
CA GLU A 66 -13.19 -7.89 -2.10
C GLU A 66 -14.37 -8.80 -1.73
N LYS A 67 -14.31 -9.49 -0.58
CA LYS A 67 -15.39 -10.33 -0.03
C LYS A 67 -16.49 -9.54 0.68
N GLY A 68 -16.40 -8.20 0.72
CA GLY A 68 -17.45 -7.33 1.24
C GLY A 68 -17.18 -6.73 2.61
N VAL A 69 -15.97 -6.85 3.17
CA VAL A 69 -15.59 -6.05 4.35
C VAL A 69 -15.75 -4.56 4.00
N PRO A 70 -16.40 -3.75 4.85
CA PRO A 70 -16.59 -2.33 4.56
C PRO A 70 -15.26 -1.59 4.40
N PHE A 71 -15.19 -0.66 3.45
CA PHE A 71 -13.99 0.15 3.24
C PHE A 71 -13.53 0.92 4.49
N ALA A 72 -14.47 1.32 5.35
CA ALA A 72 -14.14 1.95 6.64
C ALA A 72 -13.31 1.04 7.56
N VAL A 73 -13.63 -0.26 7.59
CA VAL A 73 -12.86 -1.25 8.35
C VAL A 73 -11.47 -1.44 7.72
N LEU A 74 -11.38 -1.45 6.38
CA LEU A 74 -10.08 -1.53 5.70
C LEU A 74 -9.20 -0.29 5.99
N ILE A 75 -9.79 0.91 6.09
CA ILE A 75 -9.08 2.14 6.48
C ILE A 75 -8.48 1.99 7.89
N GLU A 76 -9.24 1.42 8.83
CA GLU A 76 -8.79 1.25 10.22
C GLU A 76 -7.71 0.17 10.35
N GLU A 77 -7.91 -0.99 9.72
CA GLU A 77 -7.02 -2.16 9.88
C GLU A 77 -5.79 -2.11 8.98
N SER A 78 -5.92 -1.56 7.77
CA SER A 78 -4.87 -1.58 6.74
C SER A 78 -4.88 -0.27 5.94
N PRO A 79 -4.55 0.88 6.59
CA PRO A 79 -4.69 2.21 5.99
C PRO A 79 -3.89 2.36 4.69
N PHE A 80 -2.71 1.72 4.61
CA PHE A 80 -1.90 1.74 3.39
C PHE A 80 -2.59 1.02 2.22
N VAL A 81 -3.17 -0.16 2.45
CA VAL A 81 -3.93 -0.89 1.43
C VAL A 81 -5.16 -0.08 1.02
N ALA A 82 -5.92 0.46 1.99
CA ALA A 82 -7.09 1.28 1.71
C ALA A 82 -6.76 2.49 0.83
N LYS A 83 -5.69 3.22 1.17
CA LYS A 83 -5.22 4.38 0.42
C LYS A 83 -4.83 4.01 -1.01
N GLU A 84 -4.11 2.91 -1.20
CA GLU A 84 -3.69 2.47 -2.53
C GLU A 84 -4.85 1.94 -3.38
N LEU A 85 -5.84 1.26 -2.79
CA LEU A 85 -7.06 0.89 -3.51
C LEU A 85 -7.85 2.13 -3.95
N ALA A 86 -7.98 3.14 -3.08
CA ALA A 86 -8.62 4.40 -3.45
C ALA A 86 -7.86 5.11 -4.59
N ARG A 87 -6.52 5.21 -4.49
CA ARG A 87 -5.66 5.83 -5.51
C ARG A 87 -5.78 5.11 -6.87
N GLN A 88 -5.93 3.79 -6.86
CA GLN A 88 -6.05 2.96 -8.06
C GLN A 88 -7.50 2.80 -8.58
N GLY A 89 -8.47 3.53 -7.99
CA GLY A 89 -9.87 3.48 -8.41
C GLY A 89 -10.55 2.14 -8.13
N ARG A 90 -10.07 1.38 -7.14
CA ARG A 90 -10.56 0.05 -6.76
C ARG A 90 -11.55 0.10 -5.59
N ARG A 91 -12.21 1.23 -5.37
CA ARG A 91 -13.23 1.35 -4.34
C ARG A 91 -14.51 0.67 -4.84
N LEU A 92 -14.90 -0.42 -4.19
CA LEU A 92 -16.22 -1.02 -4.34
C LEU A 92 -17.25 0.01 -3.87
N GLU A 93 -17.96 0.62 -4.83
CA GLU A 93 -19.16 1.39 -4.52
C GLU A 93 -20.20 0.42 -3.97
N LYS A 94 -20.91 0.82 -2.91
CA LYS A 94 -22.12 0.09 -2.52
C LYS A 94 -23.17 0.36 -3.59
N THR A 95 -23.18 -0.39 -4.69
CA THR A 95 -24.33 -0.44 -5.57
C THR A 95 -25.51 -0.98 -4.76
N HIS A 96 -26.30 -0.08 -4.19
CA HIS A 96 -27.67 -0.36 -3.79
C HIS A 96 -28.45 -0.51 -5.10
N HIS A 97 -28.30 -1.65 -5.76
CA HIS A 97 -29.25 -2.04 -6.78
C HIS A 97 -30.45 -2.62 -6.04
N THR A 98 -31.43 -1.78 -5.72
CA THR A 98 -32.78 -2.24 -5.42
C THR A 98 -33.36 -2.70 -6.77
N PRO A 99 -33.60 -4.00 -7.01
CA PRO A 99 -34.36 -4.39 -8.17
C PRO A 99 -35.79 -3.86 -7.98
N ARG A 100 -36.28 -3.11 -8.97
CA ARG A 100 -37.71 -2.80 -9.13
C ARG A 100 -38.49 -4.04 -9.53
#